data_AF-A0A7R7XBC3-F1
#
_entry.id   AF-A0A7R7XBC3-F1
#
_cell.length_a   1.000
_cell.length_b   1.000
_cell.length_c   1.000
_cell.angle_alpha   90.00
_cell.angle_beta   90.00
_cell.angle_gamma   90.00
#
_symmetry.space_group_name_H-M   'P 1'
#
loop_
_entity.id
_entity.type
_entity.pdbx_description
1 polymer ?
#
loop_
_entity_poly.entity_id
_entity_poly.type
_entity_poly.pdbx_seq_one_letter_code
_entity_poly.pdbx_strand_id
1 'polypeptide(L)'
;MPCWKLLVGDPYSPNAYLVSELLLAFYHSFTDIIIVHHLTKRLPSNESGRMGYYFYFLALLVGICGTALYLTRSRWLPLLPVPDYIYHRLPSSFTGDLAAGLTSSEFDISNNIESGDQRAGLDARGKREVLNIMRRQRLDFDEARRVYTEQRFAKNNIGPDGRPRDPKFVSFS
;
A
#
# COMPACT_ATOMS: atom_id res chain seq x y z
N MET A 1 31.29 17.55 11.36
CA MET A 1 30.12 17.59 10.44
C MET A 1 28.89 17.90 11.28
N PRO A 2 28.19 19.02 11.06
CA PRO A 2 27.22 19.50 12.03
C PRO A 2 25.85 18.79 11.91
N CYS A 3 25.27 18.48 13.06
CA CYS A 3 24.11 17.61 13.32
C CYS A 3 22.75 18.14 12.81
N TRP A 4 22.69 19.30 12.16
CA TRP A 4 21.43 19.97 11.81
C TRP A 4 20.78 19.47 10.51
N LYS A 5 21.49 18.65 9.71
CA LYS A 5 20.99 18.15 8.41
C LYS A 5 19.88 17.08 8.49
N LEU A 6 19.52 16.62 9.70
CA LEU A 6 18.50 15.58 9.90
C LEU A 6 17.08 16.13 10.12
N LEU A 7 16.89 17.45 10.23
CA LEU A 7 15.57 18.06 10.49
C LEU A 7 14.95 18.76 9.28
N VAL A 8 15.70 19.00 8.21
CA VAL A 8 15.21 19.62 7.00
C VAL A 8 15.46 18.65 5.86
N GLY A 9 14.40 17.96 5.42
CA GLY A 9 14.45 17.09 4.25
C GLY A 9 14.99 17.83 3.02
N ASP A 10 15.48 17.07 2.04
CA ASP A 10 16.18 17.59 0.87
C ASP A 10 15.48 18.83 0.25
N PRO A 11 16.19 19.96 0.06
CA PRO A 11 15.61 21.19 -0.48
C PRO A 11 15.19 21.08 -1.96
N TYR A 12 15.46 19.94 -2.59
CA TYR A 12 15.05 19.61 -3.96
C TYR A 12 13.98 18.49 -4.00
N SER A 13 13.34 18.19 -2.86
CA SER A 13 12.17 17.31 -2.86
C SER A 13 10.97 18.07 -3.46
N PRO A 14 10.25 17.52 -4.45
CA PRO A 14 9.04 18.14 -4.99
C PRO A 14 7.96 18.36 -3.92
N ASN A 15 8.07 17.70 -2.77
CA ASN A 15 7.17 17.88 -1.63
C ASN A 15 7.46 19.15 -0.81
N ALA A 16 8.67 19.72 -0.90
CA ALA A 16 9.04 20.93 -0.15
C ALA A 16 8.33 22.19 -0.67
N TYR A 17 8.21 22.30 -2.00
CA TYR A 17 7.48 23.38 -2.67
C TYR A 17 5.98 23.31 -2.42
N LEU A 18 5.42 22.09 -2.33
CA LEU A 18 4.02 21.85 -1.97
C LEU A 18 3.69 22.33 -0.56
N VAL A 19 4.60 22.14 0.41
CA VAL A 19 4.39 22.58 1.80
C VAL A 19 4.46 24.11 1.91
N SER A 20 5.38 24.77 1.20
CA SER A 20 5.46 26.23 1.19
C SER A 20 4.25 26.89 0.50
N GLU A 21 3.79 26.32 -0.62
CA GLU A 21 2.58 26.78 -1.33
C GLU A 21 1.34 26.61 -0.44
N LEU A 22 1.21 25.47 0.24
CA LEU A 22 0.12 25.22 1.19
C LEU A 22 0.15 26.18 2.38
N LEU A 23 1.31 26.50 2.93
CA LEU A 23 1.44 27.46 4.04
C LEU A 23 1.10 28.90 3.61
N LEU A 24 1.48 29.31 2.39
CA LEU A 24 1.09 30.61 1.83
C LEU A 24 -0.41 30.69 1.55
N ALA A 25 -1.00 29.62 0.99
CA ALA A 25 -2.45 29.52 0.82
C ALA A 25 -3.18 29.54 2.17
N PHE A 26 -2.60 28.91 3.20
CA PHE A 26 -3.12 28.94 4.56
C PHE A 26 -3.08 30.36 5.15
N TYR A 27 -1.97 31.08 4.96
CA TYR A 27 -1.80 32.45 5.44
C TYR A 27 -2.82 33.40 4.79
N HIS A 28 -2.99 33.31 3.47
CA HIS A 28 -3.98 34.12 2.74
C HIS A 28 -5.42 33.81 3.17
N SER A 29 -5.77 32.53 3.29
CA SER A 29 -7.10 32.12 3.76
C SER A 29 -7.38 32.59 5.20
N PHE A 30 -6.36 32.55 6.07
CA PHE A 30 -6.48 33.02 7.45
C PHE A 30 -6.66 34.54 7.53
N THR A 31 -5.93 35.31 6.71
CA THR A 31 -6.10 36.76 6.64
C THR A 31 -7.48 37.15 6.12
N ASP A 32 -8.01 36.43 5.13
CA ASP A 32 -9.35 36.69 4.59
C ASP A 32 -10.44 36.39 5.63
N ILE A 33 -10.29 35.33 6.42
CA ILE A 33 -11.21 34.99 7.53
C ILE A 33 -11.18 36.07 8.62
N ILE A 34 -9.99 36.59 8.97
CA ILE A 34 -9.85 37.68 9.95
C ILE A 34 -10.51 38.95 9.43
N ILE A 35 -10.33 39.28 8.14
CA ILE A 35 -10.94 40.45 7.51
C ILE A 35 -12.47 40.31 7.50
N VAL A 36 -13.01 39.14 7.11
CA VAL A 36 -14.45 38.87 7.13
C VAL A 36 -15.01 38.90 8.56
N HIS A 37 -14.28 38.36 9.55
CA HIS A 37 -14.65 38.45 10.97
C HIS A 37 -14.66 39.90 11.46
N HIS A 38 -13.69 40.73 11.03
CA HIS A 38 -13.61 42.12 11.45
C HIS A 38 -14.70 42.99 10.81
N LEU A 39 -15.08 42.69 9.57
CA LEU A 39 -16.15 43.37 8.84
C LEU A 39 -17.55 42.95 9.32
N THR A 40 -17.75 41.69 9.72
CA THR A 40 -19.03 41.18 10.24
C THR A 40 -19.39 41.71 11.64
N LYS A 41 -18.43 42.23 12.41
CA LYS A 41 -18.70 42.94 13.68
C LYS A 41 -19.45 44.27 13.52
N ARG A 42 -19.62 44.79 12.29
CA ARG A 42 -20.33 46.06 12.02
C ARG A 42 -21.80 45.88 11.62
N LEU A 43 -22.32 44.65 11.54
CA LEU A 43 -23.71 44.38 11.15
C LEU A 43 -24.51 43.82 12.35
N PRO A 44 -25.82 44.13 12.46
CA PRO A 44 -26.65 43.70 13.58
C PRO A 44 -26.68 42.16 13.67
N SER A 45 -26.53 41.66 14.90
CA SER A 45 -26.32 40.25 15.23
C SER A 45 -27.53 39.36 14.89
N ASN A 46 -27.50 38.73 13.72
CA ASN A 46 -28.38 37.59 13.43
C ASN A 46 -27.74 36.31 14.01
N GLU A 47 -28.46 35.62 14.90
CA GLU A 47 -28.00 34.38 15.54
C GLU A 47 -27.66 33.27 14.53
N SER A 48 -28.27 33.29 13.34
CA SER A 48 -27.99 32.35 12.24
C SER A 48 -26.57 32.48 11.68
N GLY A 49 -25.95 33.66 11.73
CA GLY A 49 -24.58 33.87 11.25
C GLY A 49 -23.50 33.32 12.19
N ARG A 50 -23.81 33.24 13.49
CA ARG A 50 -22.91 32.67 14.51
C ARG A 50 -22.74 31.16 14.33
N MET A 51 -23.79 30.47 13.92
CA MET A 51 -23.78 29.01 13.72
C MET A 51 -22.92 28.60 12.52
N GLY A 52 -22.89 29.40 11.45
CA GLY A 52 -22.04 29.16 10.29
C GLY A 52 -20.54 29.22 10.62
N TYR A 53 -20.12 30.16 11.47
CA TYR A 53 -18.72 30.31 11.86
C TYR A 53 -18.15 29.06 12.56
N TYR A 54 -18.95 28.38 13.39
CA TYR A 54 -18.51 27.14 14.04
C TYR A 54 -18.26 26.00 13.04
N PHE A 55 -19.07 25.91 11.97
CA PHE A 55 -18.84 24.91 10.92
C PHE A 55 -17.56 25.19 10.13
N TYR A 56 -17.31 26.45 9.77
CA TYR A 56 -16.06 26.82 9.09
C TYR A 56 -14.84 26.59 9.99
N PHE A 57 -14.94 26.94 11.27
CA PHE A 57 -13.89 26.69 12.26
C PHE A 57 -13.62 25.20 12.45
N LEU A 58 -14.66 24.37 12.56
CA LEU A 58 -14.55 22.91 12.67
C LEU A 58 -13.89 22.31 11.41
N ALA A 59 -14.34 22.72 10.22
CA ALA A 59 -13.77 22.24 8.96
C ALA A 59 -12.29 22.58 8.83
N LEU A 60 -11.92 23.81 9.19
CA LEU A 60 -10.53 24.26 9.19
C LEU A 60 -9.70 23.48 10.22
N LEU A 61 -10.22 23.27 11.44
CA LEU A 61 -9.55 22.48 12.47
C LEU A 61 -9.31 21.04 12.02
N VAL A 62 -10.30 20.38 11.42
CA VAL A 62 -10.16 19.03 10.87
C VAL A 62 -9.10 19.00 9.75
N GLY A 63 -9.10 20.01 8.88
CA GLY A 63 -8.10 20.14 7.82
C GLY A 63 -6.67 20.29 8.37
N ILE A 64 -6.46 21.18 9.35
CA ILE A 64 -5.16 21.36 10.01
C ILE A 64 -4.75 20.08 10.73
N CYS A 65 -5.62 19.51 11.56
CA CYS A 65 -5.31 18.31 12.33
C CYS A 65 -4.99 17.14 11.40
N GLY A 66 -5.75 16.94 10.33
CA GLY A 66 -5.49 15.91 9.32
C GLY A 66 -4.15 16.11 8.61
N THR A 67 -3.83 17.35 8.24
CA THR A 67 -2.55 17.69 7.59
C THR A 67 -1.37 17.49 8.54
N ALA A 68 -1.50 17.95 9.79
CA ALA A 68 -0.49 17.79 10.83
C ALA A 68 -0.23 16.32 11.15
N LEU A 69 -1.31 15.52 11.27
CA LEU A 69 -1.21 14.07 11.37
C LEU A 69 -0.45 13.54 10.15
N TYR A 70 -0.90 13.78 8.92
CA TYR A 70 -0.25 13.26 7.72
C TYR A 70 1.25 13.56 7.66
N LEU A 71 1.66 14.79 8.01
CA LEU A 71 3.08 15.18 8.04
C LEU A 71 3.86 14.49 9.16
N THR A 72 3.25 14.32 10.33
CA THR A 72 3.89 13.63 11.47
C THR A 72 3.85 12.12 11.36
N ARG A 73 3.21 11.55 10.32
CA ARG A 73 2.92 10.10 10.17
C ARG A 73 4.10 9.20 10.50
N SER A 74 5.32 9.56 10.12
CA SER A 74 6.52 8.76 10.35
C SER A 74 6.82 8.52 11.83
N ARG A 75 6.36 9.40 12.73
CA ARG A 75 6.62 9.34 14.17
C ARG A 75 5.61 8.48 14.93
N TRP A 76 4.36 8.42 14.47
CA TRP A 76 3.27 7.74 15.20
C TRP A 76 2.69 6.52 14.47
N LEU A 77 2.88 6.40 13.16
CA LEU A 77 2.49 5.21 12.41
C LEU A 77 3.15 3.91 12.93
N PRO A 78 4.43 3.90 13.37
CA PRO A 78 5.05 2.69 13.93
C PRO A 78 4.52 2.26 15.29
N LEU A 79 3.82 3.14 16.02
CA LEU A 79 3.24 2.84 17.34
C LEU A 79 1.87 2.17 17.21
N LEU A 80 1.25 2.26 16.03
CA LEU A 80 0.03 1.53 15.75
C LEU A 80 0.39 0.07 15.47
N PRO A 81 -0.27 -0.90 16.11
CA PRO A 81 -0.17 -2.31 15.73
C PRO A 81 -0.90 -2.50 14.41
N VAL A 82 -0.28 -2.06 13.31
CA VAL A 82 -0.76 -2.31 11.97
C VAL A 82 -0.38 -3.75 11.64
N PRO A 83 -1.34 -4.61 11.30
CA PRO A 83 -0.99 -5.99 10.97
C PRO A 83 -0.12 -6.05 9.71
N ASP A 84 1.05 -6.67 9.82
CA ASP A 84 2.01 -6.87 8.72
C ASP A 84 1.46 -7.69 7.53
N TYR A 85 0.23 -8.20 7.63
CA TYR A 85 -0.40 -8.97 6.57
C TYR A 85 -0.94 -8.11 5.42
N ILE A 86 -1.08 -6.79 5.57
CA ILE A 86 -1.77 -6.00 4.54
C ILE A 86 -0.90 -5.82 3.29
N TYR A 87 0.43 -5.70 3.41
CA TYR A 87 1.33 -5.59 2.26
C TYR A 87 2.72 -6.19 2.53
N HIS A 88 2.89 -7.49 2.26
CA HIS A 88 4.22 -8.01 1.99
C HIS A 88 4.51 -7.82 0.49
N ARG A 89 5.42 -6.90 0.16
CA ARG A 89 5.89 -6.74 -1.22
C ARG A 89 6.52 -8.06 -1.62
N LEU A 90 5.94 -8.72 -2.62
CA LEU A 90 6.54 -9.96 -3.10
C LEU A 90 7.89 -9.68 -3.75
N PRO A 91 8.88 -10.53 -3.53
CA PRO A 91 10.13 -10.43 -4.22
C PRO A 91 9.90 -10.57 -5.73
N SER A 92 10.51 -9.65 -6.49
CA SER A 92 10.44 -9.60 -7.95
C SER A 92 11.68 -10.20 -8.61
N SER A 93 12.59 -10.76 -7.83
CA SER A 93 13.85 -11.36 -8.27
C SER A 93 13.96 -12.80 -7.77
N PHE A 94 14.70 -13.64 -8.51
CA PHE A 94 14.98 -15.02 -8.09
C PHE A 94 15.64 -15.09 -6.71
N THR A 95 16.50 -14.11 -6.37
CA THR A 95 17.14 -14.02 -5.04
C THR A 95 16.13 -13.86 -3.91
N GLY A 96 15.09 -13.05 -4.13
CA GLY A 96 14.05 -12.88 -3.14
C GLY A 96 13.08 -14.06 -3.09
N ASP A 97 12.85 -14.73 -4.21
CA ASP A 97 12.06 -15.97 -4.25
C ASP A 97 12.74 -17.08 -3.44
N LEU A 98 14.07 -17.19 -3.55
CA LEU A 98 14.87 -18.12 -2.74
C LEU A 98 14.74 -17.79 -1.24
N ALA A 99 14.88 -16.51 -0.87
CA ALA A 99 14.73 -16.07 0.51
C ALA A 99 13.31 -16.30 1.07
N ALA A 100 12.29 -16.32 0.20
CA ALA A 100 10.91 -16.62 0.56
C ALA A 100 10.60 -18.13 0.60
N GLY A 101 11.58 -19.00 0.34
CA GLY A 101 11.40 -20.45 0.33
C GLY A 101 10.62 -20.97 -0.89
N LEU A 102 10.59 -20.22 -2.00
CA LEU A 102 9.94 -20.61 -3.25
C LEU A 102 10.87 -21.46 -4.14
N THR A 103 11.52 -22.44 -3.53
CA THR A 103 12.47 -23.36 -4.19
C THR A 103 12.29 -24.78 -3.63
N SER A 104 12.58 -25.79 -4.43
CA SER A 104 12.61 -27.19 -4.01
C SER A 104 13.61 -27.99 -4.83
N SER A 105 13.76 -29.30 -4.55
CA SER A 105 14.64 -30.17 -5.33
C SER A 105 14.22 -30.32 -6.79
N GLU A 106 12.90 -30.32 -7.06
CA GLU A 106 12.35 -30.39 -8.42
C GLU A 106 12.22 -29.00 -9.07
N PHE A 107 12.36 -27.94 -8.28
CA PHE A 107 12.26 -26.56 -8.74
C PHE A 107 13.40 -25.72 -8.14
N ASP A 108 14.61 -25.96 -8.63
CA ASP A 108 15.80 -25.22 -8.23
C ASP A 108 15.96 -23.94 -9.07
N ILE A 109 16.02 -22.81 -8.40
CA ILE A 109 16.21 -21.48 -9.00
C ILE A 109 17.63 -20.94 -8.81
N SER A 110 18.52 -21.69 -8.16
CA SER A 110 19.90 -21.26 -7.83
C SER A 110 20.71 -21.00 -9.10
N ASN A 111 20.60 -21.87 -10.11
CA ASN A 111 21.26 -21.69 -11.41
C ASN A 111 20.82 -20.40 -12.13
N ASN A 112 19.57 -19.98 -11.96
CA ASN A 112 19.06 -18.75 -12.58
C ASN A 112 19.65 -17.50 -11.90
N ILE A 113 19.88 -17.58 -10.58
CA ILE A 113 20.56 -16.54 -9.81
C ILE A 113 22.02 -16.43 -10.25
N GLU A 114 22.73 -17.55 -10.35
CA GLU A 114 24.15 -17.59 -10.74
C GLU A 114 24.38 -17.11 -12.17
N SER A 115 23.49 -17.47 -13.09
CA SER A 115 23.54 -17.02 -14.49
C SER A 115 23.08 -15.58 -14.71
N GLY A 116 22.57 -14.91 -13.66
CA GLY A 116 22.07 -13.54 -13.75
C GLY A 116 20.84 -13.42 -14.67
N ASP A 117 19.98 -14.44 -14.71
CA ASP A 117 18.77 -14.44 -15.52
C ASP A 117 17.86 -13.26 -15.13
N GLN A 118 17.50 -12.43 -16.11
CA GLN A 118 16.66 -11.24 -15.94
C GLN A 118 15.16 -11.54 -16.06
N ARG A 119 14.76 -12.78 -16.35
CA ARG A 119 13.34 -13.15 -16.44
C ARG A 119 12.64 -12.90 -15.11
N ALA A 120 11.39 -12.47 -15.17
CA ALA A 120 10.58 -12.14 -13.99
C ALA A 120 10.25 -13.35 -13.09
N GLY A 121 10.62 -14.57 -13.49
CA GLY A 121 10.37 -15.79 -12.73
C GLY A 121 8.88 -16.11 -12.58
N LEU A 122 8.49 -16.60 -11.39
CA LEU A 122 7.10 -16.95 -11.07
C LEU A 122 6.16 -15.71 -11.08
N ASP A 123 4.89 -15.92 -11.46
CA ASP A 123 3.87 -14.87 -11.41
C ASP A 123 3.59 -14.37 -9.98
N ALA A 124 3.52 -13.05 -9.80
CA ALA A 124 3.35 -12.42 -8.48
C ALA A 124 2.02 -12.78 -7.79
N ARG A 125 0.95 -13.01 -8.57
CA ARG A 125 -0.35 -13.41 -7.99
C ARG A 125 -0.27 -14.86 -7.51
N GLY A 126 0.28 -15.75 -8.34
CA GLY A 126 0.50 -17.15 -8.00
C GLY A 126 1.39 -17.33 -6.76
N LYS A 127 2.53 -16.63 -6.71
CA LYS A 127 3.44 -16.67 -5.54
C LYS A 127 2.73 -16.36 -4.23
N ARG A 128 1.88 -15.32 -4.22
CA ARG A 128 1.17 -14.89 -3.01
C ARG A 128 0.21 -15.96 -2.51
N GLU A 129 -0.52 -16.60 -3.42
CA GLU A 129 -1.44 -17.68 -3.06
C GLU A 129 -0.70 -18.92 -2.58
N VAL A 130 0.43 -19.29 -3.21
CA VAL A 130 1.27 -20.39 -2.76
C VAL A 130 1.80 -20.12 -1.35
N LEU A 131 2.36 -18.94 -1.08
CA LEU A 131 2.80 -18.55 0.26
C LEU A 131 1.64 -18.53 1.29
N ASN A 132 0.44 -18.18 0.87
CA ASN A 132 -0.75 -18.27 1.72
C ASN A 132 -1.14 -19.73 2.03
N ILE A 133 -1.00 -20.63 1.07
CA ILE A 133 -1.27 -22.07 1.28
C ILE A 133 -0.20 -22.66 2.21
N MET A 134 1.08 -22.38 1.97
CA MET A 134 2.19 -22.80 2.84
C MET A 134 1.95 -22.38 4.29
N ARG A 135 1.60 -21.10 4.52
CA ARG A 135 1.35 -20.58 5.88
C ARG A 135 0.10 -21.17 6.54
N ARG A 136 -1.00 -21.31 5.81
CA ARG A 136 -2.28 -21.79 6.37
C ARG A 136 -2.30 -23.28 6.62
N GLN A 137 -1.71 -24.07 5.73
CA GLN A 137 -1.77 -25.53 5.74
C GLN A 137 -0.46 -26.18 6.23
N ARG A 138 0.59 -25.38 6.48
CA ARG A 138 1.92 -25.85 6.88
C ARG A 138 2.49 -26.89 5.92
N LEU A 139 2.31 -26.62 4.62
CA LEU A 139 2.81 -27.45 3.54
C LEU A 139 4.11 -26.88 2.99
N ASP A 140 4.94 -27.77 2.45
CA ASP A 140 6.14 -27.40 1.71
C ASP A 140 5.78 -26.75 0.36
N PHE A 141 6.77 -26.12 -0.28
CA PHE A 141 6.57 -25.36 -1.52
C PHE A 141 5.93 -26.19 -2.64
N ASP A 142 6.38 -27.43 -2.84
CA ASP A 142 5.86 -28.29 -3.91
C ASP A 142 4.41 -28.72 -3.66
N GLU A 143 4.08 -29.10 -2.43
CA GLU A 143 2.72 -29.45 -2.05
C GLU A 143 1.78 -28.24 -2.15
N ALA A 144 2.22 -27.07 -1.70
CA ALA A 144 1.45 -25.84 -1.81
C ALA A 144 1.22 -25.45 -3.28
N ARG A 145 2.22 -25.65 -4.15
CA ARG A 145 2.10 -25.41 -5.61
C ARG A 145 1.13 -26.40 -6.26
N ARG A 146 1.16 -27.67 -5.86
CA ARG A 146 0.19 -28.69 -6.31
C ARG A 146 -1.24 -28.30 -5.93
N VAL A 147 -1.47 -27.98 -4.65
CA VAL A 147 -2.78 -27.53 -4.14
C VAL A 147 -3.27 -26.26 -4.86
N TYR A 148 -2.39 -25.28 -5.06
CA TYR A 148 -2.70 -24.07 -5.82
C TYR A 148 -3.18 -24.39 -7.25
N THR A 149 -2.49 -25.31 -7.91
CA THR A 149 -2.79 -25.73 -9.27
C THR A 149 -4.10 -26.51 -9.35
N GLU A 150 -4.32 -27.46 -8.46
CA GLU A 150 -5.58 -28.21 -8.32
C GLU A 150 -6.77 -27.28 -8.07
N GLN A 151 -6.63 -26.28 -7.20
CA GLN A 151 -7.67 -25.27 -6.97
C GLN A 151 -7.97 -24.45 -8.22
N ARG A 152 -6.94 -24.14 -9.02
CA ARG A 152 -7.12 -23.43 -10.29
C ARG A 152 -7.82 -24.32 -11.33
N PHE A 153 -7.46 -25.59 -11.40
CA PHE A 153 -8.14 -26.56 -12.26
C PHE A 153 -9.61 -26.71 -11.91
N ALA A 154 -9.92 -26.89 -10.63
CA ALA A 154 -11.30 -27.00 -10.15
C ALA A 154 -12.15 -25.78 -10.54
N LYS A 155 -11.59 -24.56 -10.42
CA LYS A 155 -12.26 -23.31 -10.82
C LYS A 155 -12.53 -23.22 -12.33
N ASN A 156 -11.76 -23.94 -13.15
CA ASN A 156 -11.87 -23.92 -14.61
C ASN A 156 -12.50 -25.22 -15.18
N ASN A 157 -13.22 -25.99 -14.36
CA ASN A 157 -13.83 -27.27 -14.76
C ASN A 157 -12.81 -28.29 -15.30
N ILE A 158 -11.61 -28.30 -14.73
CA ILE A 158 -10.56 -29.28 -15.02
C ILE A 158 -10.43 -30.20 -13.78
N GLY A 159 -10.26 -31.49 -14.01
CA GLY A 159 -10.04 -32.48 -12.97
C GLY A 159 -8.66 -32.35 -12.30
N PRO A 160 -8.44 -32.98 -11.15
CA PRO A 160 -7.14 -33.00 -10.47
C PRO A 160 -6.04 -33.68 -11.30
N ASP A 161 -6.46 -34.56 -12.22
CA ASP A 161 -5.64 -35.24 -13.22
C ASP A 161 -5.26 -34.35 -14.42
N GLY A 162 -5.70 -33.09 -14.44
CA GLY A 162 -5.44 -32.14 -15.51
C GLY A 162 -6.35 -32.30 -16.74
N ARG A 163 -7.33 -33.22 -16.71
CA ARG A 163 -8.26 -33.42 -17.83
C ARG A 163 -9.49 -32.52 -17.70
N PRO A 164 -9.98 -31.92 -18.80
CA PRO A 164 -11.26 -31.21 -18.79
C PRO A 164 -12.39 -32.13 -18.32
N ARG A 165 -13.32 -31.61 -17.52
CA ARG A 165 -14.53 -32.32 -17.07
C ARG A 165 -15.68 -32.24 -18.07
N ASP A 166 -15.41 -31.81 -19.29
CA ASP A 166 -16.42 -31.70 -20.35
C ASP A 166 -16.84 -33.12 -20.80
N PRO A 167 -18.14 -33.46 -20.77
CA PRO A 167 -18.65 -34.73 -21.28
C PRO A 167 -18.27 -35.02 -22.74
N LYS A 168 -17.97 -33.98 -23.53
CA LYS A 168 -17.56 -34.09 -24.93
C LYS A 168 -16.04 -34.08 -25.12
N PHE A 169 -15.26 -34.12 -24.04
CA PHE A 169 -13.82 -34.17 -24.13
C PHE A 169 -13.35 -35.48 -24.77
N VAL A 170 -12.64 -35.37 -25.89
CA VAL A 170 -11.98 -36.48 -26.59
C VAL A 170 -10.47 -36.27 -26.47
N SER A 171 -9.76 -37.27 -25.95
CA SER A 171 -8.29 -37.28 -25.90
C SER A 171 -7.73 -38.37 -26.80
N PHE A 172 -6.65 -38.09 -27.49
CA PHE A 172 -5.88 -39.07 -28.27
C PHE A 172 -4.62 -39.43 -27.47
N SER A 173 -4.40 -40.72 -27.25
CA SER A 173 -3.23 -41.28 -26.54
C SER A 173 -2.43 -42.17 -27.46
#